data_AF-A0A538C8C7-F1
#
_entry.id   AF-A0A538C8C7-F1
#
_cell.length_a   1.000
_cell.length_b   1.000
_cell.length_c   1.000
_cell.angle_alpha   90.00
_cell.angle_beta   90.00
_cell.angle_gamma   90.00
#
_symmetry.space_group_name_H-M   'P 1'
#
loop_
_entity.id
_entity.type
_entity.pdbx_description
1 polymer ?
#
loop_
_entity_poly.entity_id
_entity_poly.type
_entity_poly.pdbx_seq_one_letter_code
_entity_poly.pdbx_strand_id
1 'polypeptide(L)'
;MTTIAPPPKAARRNGRARHSSRAVSGRLGTYVDELGAARELACVRGAGGTRLVIDQGVGGARLVAHIAADEPASNARAVAQMYLTAGRSRRCRSVTQADLRSEFGEGASPLDAAPVGCGHEVNSEGSAAQLVDRHGCLYRLQPAAGSLSIPELRWCRGINGRVVPVSVRVVIGAVEAYEPVLSLTVAAVRRHDRDDAVSVALLRAEHERASASPIVLNRRLREAVAEAIERREVTASEIAIRCGRVRRGPRGIVSGETSWLMRRIGQVAEAGQEEPTPWVHSDVLALIAREGLGVSPRDVEA
;
A
#
# COMPACT_ATOMS: atom_id res chain seq x y z
N MET A 1 19.08 78.91 -37.56
CA MET A 1 17.85 78.17 -37.88
C MET A 1 18.19 77.20 -39.01
N THR A 2 18.47 75.93 -38.70
CA THR A 2 17.54 74.78 -38.55
C THR A 2 17.76 73.87 -39.77
N THR A 3 18.73 72.96 -39.69
CA THR A 3 18.58 71.50 -39.42
C THR A 3 18.39 70.69 -40.70
N ILE A 4 19.46 69.97 -41.04
CA ILE A 4 19.60 68.96 -42.10
C ILE A 4 19.46 67.58 -41.45
N ALA A 5 18.72 66.65 -42.07
CA ALA A 5 19.15 65.27 -42.37
C ALA A 5 17.96 64.37 -42.80
N PRO A 6 18.11 63.58 -43.88
CA PRO A 6 17.26 62.42 -44.22
C PRO A 6 18.03 61.08 -43.98
N PRO A 7 17.54 59.88 -44.44
CA PRO A 7 17.19 58.69 -43.63
C PRO A 7 18.25 57.54 -43.67
N PRO A 8 18.09 56.40 -42.94
CA PRO A 8 17.65 55.16 -43.61
C PRO A 8 17.01 54.00 -42.76
N LYS A 9 16.40 53.09 -43.54
CA LYS A 9 16.09 51.63 -43.50
C LYS A 9 16.40 50.70 -42.28
N ALA A 10 15.41 49.82 -42.09
CA ALA A 10 15.45 48.34 -41.94
C ALA A 10 15.53 47.64 -40.57
N ALA A 11 14.50 46.81 -40.38
CA ALA A 11 14.44 45.46 -39.81
C ALA A 11 14.81 45.24 -38.33
N ARG A 12 13.82 44.74 -37.55
CA ARG A 12 14.05 43.61 -36.63
C ARG A 12 12.79 43.07 -35.93
N ARG A 13 12.81 41.72 -35.83
CA ARG A 13 12.33 40.83 -34.74
C ARG A 13 10.89 40.28 -34.77
N ASN A 14 10.82 39.05 -35.27
CA ASN A 14 10.42 37.84 -34.53
C ASN A 14 9.72 38.10 -33.18
N GLY A 15 8.39 38.11 -33.20
CA GLY A 15 7.54 37.95 -32.03
C GLY A 15 6.74 36.67 -32.13
N ARG A 16 7.40 35.51 -31.99
CA ARG A 16 6.71 34.23 -31.88
C ARG A 16 5.93 34.25 -30.56
N ALA A 17 4.62 34.09 -30.70
CA ALA A 17 3.63 34.29 -29.67
C ALA A 17 3.91 33.45 -28.42
N ARG A 18 3.75 34.14 -27.29
CA ARG A 18 3.63 33.64 -25.93
C ARG A 18 2.61 32.50 -25.87
N HIS A 19 3.07 31.26 -25.75
CA HIS A 19 2.25 30.20 -25.18
C HIS A 19 2.50 30.14 -23.67
N SER A 20 1.69 30.96 -22.98
CA SER A 20 1.02 30.63 -21.73
C SER A 20 1.82 29.87 -20.68
N SER A 21 2.49 30.67 -19.84
CA SER A 21 2.60 30.44 -18.40
C SER A 21 1.30 29.85 -17.83
N ARG A 22 1.30 28.57 -17.46
CA ARG A 22 0.15 27.92 -16.84
C ARG A 22 0.61 27.24 -15.53
N ALA A 23 0.20 27.87 -14.43
CA ALA A 23 0.13 27.36 -13.05
C ALA A 23 1.43 26.89 -12.35
N VAL A 24 2.28 27.84 -11.94
CA VAL A 24 3.26 27.58 -10.87
C VAL A 24 2.52 27.74 -9.53
N SER A 25 2.20 26.63 -8.87
CA SER A 25 1.81 26.65 -7.46
C SER A 25 3.07 26.70 -6.58
N GLY A 26 2.94 27.38 -5.44
CA GLY A 26 3.97 27.76 -4.44
C GLY A 26 5.42 27.29 -4.60
N ARG A 27 6.33 28.26 -4.68
CA ARG A 27 7.77 28.08 -4.42
C ARG A 27 7.96 27.50 -3.02
N LEU A 28 8.71 26.40 -2.93
CA LEU A 28 8.98 25.65 -1.69
C LEU A 28 10.36 25.96 -1.11
N GLY A 29 11.32 26.37 -1.94
CA GLY A 29 12.66 26.75 -1.49
C GLY A 29 13.62 27.00 -2.65
N THR A 30 14.82 27.50 -2.34
CA THR A 30 15.91 27.67 -3.31
C THR A 30 17.24 27.24 -2.70
N TYR A 31 18.16 26.77 -3.53
CA TYR A 31 19.52 26.43 -3.13
C TYR A 31 20.49 26.61 -4.31
N VAL A 32 21.78 26.56 -4.01
CA VAL A 32 22.85 26.56 -5.03
C VAL A 32 23.35 25.13 -5.18
N ASP A 33 23.37 24.64 -6.42
CA ASP A 33 23.88 23.29 -6.70
C ASP A 33 25.41 23.21 -6.67
N GLU A 34 25.94 22.01 -6.88
CA GLU A 34 27.39 21.77 -6.82
C GLU A 34 28.18 22.48 -7.93
N LEU A 35 27.49 22.90 -8.99
CA LEU A 35 28.08 23.66 -10.10
C LEU A 35 27.96 25.18 -9.88
N GLY A 36 27.47 25.61 -8.71
CA GLY A 36 27.26 27.02 -8.38
C GLY A 36 26.01 27.62 -9.02
N ALA A 37 25.14 26.82 -9.63
CA ALA A 37 23.93 27.30 -10.27
C ALA A 37 22.76 27.39 -9.27
N ALA A 38 22.00 28.48 -9.34
CA ALA A 38 20.80 28.65 -8.54
C ALA A 38 19.69 27.69 -9.03
N ARG A 39 19.06 26.99 -8.08
CA ARG A 39 17.96 26.06 -8.30
C ARG A 39 16.79 26.34 -7.38
N GLU A 40 15.58 26.07 -7.87
CA GLU A 40 14.31 26.32 -7.20
C GLU A 40 13.50 25.03 -7.06
N LEU A 41 12.97 24.78 -5.86
CA LEU A 41 11.97 23.76 -5.63
C LEU A 41 10.58 24.40 -5.72
N ALA A 42 9.74 23.86 -6.59
CA ALA A 42 8.37 24.33 -6.82
C ALA A 42 7.36 23.18 -6.70
N CYS A 43 6.14 23.51 -6.28
CA CYS A 43 5.02 22.57 -6.22
C CYS A 43 4.07 22.79 -7.40
N VAL A 44 4.08 21.93 -8.40
CA VAL A 44 3.20 22.06 -9.57
C VAL A 44 2.00 21.15 -9.41
N ARG A 45 0.81 21.59 -9.81
CA ARG A 45 -0.38 20.71 -9.85
C ARG A 45 -0.26 19.72 -11.01
N GLY A 46 -0.39 18.44 -10.72
CA GLY A 46 -0.47 17.36 -11.71
C GLY A 46 -1.93 17.01 -12.06
N ALA A 47 -2.10 15.97 -12.87
CA ALA A 47 -3.41 15.41 -13.21
C ALA A 47 -4.11 14.81 -11.96
N GLY A 48 -5.44 14.69 -11.99
CA GLY A 48 -6.22 14.10 -10.89
C GLY A 48 -6.12 14.81 -9.54
N GLY A 49 -5.66 16.07 -9.49
CA GLY A 49 -5.45 16.82 -8.23
C GLY A 49 -4.14 16.51 -7.51
N THR A 50 -3.28 15.68 -8.10
CA THR A 50 -1.95 15.37 -7.59
C THR A 50 -1.03 16.60 -7.55
N ARG A 51 0.06 16.52 -6.79
CA ARG A 51 1.05 17.59 -6.64
C ARG A 51 2.45 17.05 -6.94
N LEU A 52 3.18 17.75 -7.79
CA LEU A 52 4.54 17.40 -8.21
C LEU A 52 5.52 18.34 -7.54
N VAL A 53 6.45 17.80 -6.75
CA VAL A 53 7.58 18.57 -6.22
C VAL A 53 8.71 18.48 -7.24
N ILE A 54 9.02 19.62 -7.86
CA ILE A 54 9.96 19.71 -8.98
C ILE A 54 11.12 20.62 -8.58
N ASP A 55 12.34 20.15 -8.82
CA ASP A 55 13.59 20.91 -8.76
C ASP A 55 13.90 21.49 -10.15
N GLN A 56 13.82 22.81 -10.29
CA GLN A 56 14.03 23.56 -11.52
C GLN A 56 15.36 24.32 -11.49
N GLY A 57 16.09 24.28 -12.60
CA GLY A 57 17.33 25.03 -12.77
C GLY A 57 17.80 25.01 -14.23
N VAL A 58 18.95 25.64 -14.49
CA VAL A 58 19.49 25.81 -15.86
C VAL A 58 19.72 24.46 -16.57
N GLY A 59 20.00 23.39 -15.82
CA GLY A 59 20.14 22.02 -16.34
C GLY A 59 18.85 21.22 -16.51
N GLY A 60 17.68 21.87 -16.47
CA GLY A 60 16.37 21.22 -16.61
C GLY A 60 15.68 20.88 -15.29
N ALA A 61 14.44 20.38 -15.42
CA ALA A 61 13.56 20.05 -14.31
C ALA A 61 13.73 18.58 -13.86
N ARG A 62 13.80 18.38 -12.55
CA ARG A 62 13.92 17.06 -11.91
C ARG A 62 12.73 16.81 -11.01
N LEU A 63 12.13 15.63 -11.11
CA LEU A 63 11.07 15.19 -10.22
C LEU A 63 11.69 14.73 -8.90
N VAL A 64 11.29 15.39 -7.82
CA VAL A 64 11.69 15.05 -6.45
C VAL A 64 10.65 14.12 -5.83
N ALA A 65 9.36 14.44 -5.98
CA ALA A 65 8.27 13.59 -5.55
C ALA A 65 6.99 13.83 -6.34
N HIS A 66 6.17 12.80 -6.43
CA HIS A 66 4.80 12.87 -6.91
C HIS A 66 3.89 12.55 -5.72
N ILE A 67 3.11 13.54 -5.29
CA ILE A 67 2.23 13.49 -4.13
C ILE A 67 0.81 13.28 -4.64
N ALA A 68 0.10 12.29 -4.09
CA ALA A 68 -1.27 12.00 -4.48
C ALA A 68 -2.23 13.15 -4.10
N ALA A 69 -3.45 13.15 -4.66
CA ALA A 69 -4.40 14.24 -4.47
C ALA A 69 -5.00 14.27 -3.05
N ASP A 70 -5.12 13.09 -2.43
CA ASP A 70 -5.59 12.83 -1.07
C ASP A 70 -4.52 13.08 0.00
N GLU A 71 -3.26 13.28 -0.39
CA GLU A 71 -2.20 13.64 0.54
C GLU A 71 -2.26 15.13 0.93
N PRO A 72 -1.92 15.49 2.19
CA PRO A 72 -1.89 16.89 2.64
C PRO A 72 -0.94 17.76 1.81
N ALA A 73 -1.33 19.02 1.58
CA ALA A 73 -0.48 19.98 0.87
C ALA A 73 0.84 20.28 1.61
N SER A 74 0.87 20.09 2.94
CA SER A 74 2.07 20.21 3.78
C SER A 74 3.17 19.21 3.41
N ASN A 75 2.82 18.03 2.86
CA ASN A 75 3.80 17.02 2.43
C ASN A 75 4.76 17.57 1.36
N ALA A 76 4.30 18.50 0.52
CA ALA A 76 5.17 19.16 -0.45
C ALA A 76 6.31 19.93 0.24
N ARG A 77 6.03 20.61 1.35
CA ARG A 77 7.05 21.32 2.15
C ARG A 77 7.97 20.36 2.88
N ALA A 78 7.43 19.28 3.46
CA ALA A 78 8.22 18.26 4.14
C ALA A 78 9.23 17.60 3.20
N VAL A 79 8.78 17.18 2.01
CA VAL A 79 9.65 16.61 0.96
C VAL A 79 10.71 17.62 0.52
N ALA A 80 10.32 18.89 0.31
CA ALA A 80 11.27 19.93 -0.06
C ALA A 80 12.35 20.13 1.01
N GLN A 81 11.98 20.17 2.29
CA GLN A 81 12.92 20.28 3.39
C GLN A 81 13.88 19.09 3.43
N MET A 82 13.37 17.86 3.33
CA MET A 82 14.20 16.65 3.27
C MET A 82 15.19 16.69 2.11
N TYR A 83 14.74 17.11 0.92
CA TYR A 83 15.59 17.24 -0.26
C TYR A 83 16.69 18.30 -0.09
N LEU A 84 16.37 19.43 0.56
CA LEU A 84 17.35 20.48 0.85
C LEU A 84 18.40 19.99 1.86
N THR A 85 17.98 19.29 2.91
CA THR A 85 18.87 18.75 3.96
C THR A 85 19.72 17.56 3.49
N ALA A 86 19.28 16.80 2.47
CA ALA A 86 19.99 15.63 1.94
C ALA A 86 21.33 15.94 1.24
N GLY A 87 21.67 17.22 1.01
CA GLY A 87 22.97 17.65 0.47
C GLY A 87 23.32 16.96 -0.85
N ARG A 88 24.42 16.17 -0.85
CA ARG A 88 24.90 15.42 -2.04
C ARG A 88 24.09 14.16 -2.36
N SER A 89 23.30 13.64 -1.42
CA SER A 89 22.55 12.38 -1.57
C SER A 89 21.10 12.59 -2.05
N ARG A 90 20.88 13.61 -2.88
CA ARG A 90 19.56 13.96 -3.41
C ARG A 90 19.11 12.93 -4.45
N ARG A 91 18.14 12.10 -4.09
CA ARG A 91 17.49 11.18 -5.04
C ARG A 91 16.45 11.95 -5.84
N CYS A 92 16.66 12.04 -7.15
CA CYS A 92 15.72 12.64 -8.10
C CYS A 92 15.93 12.01 -9.49
N ARG A 93 14.92 12.11 -10.35
CA ARG A 93 15.02 11.74 -11.77
C ARG A 93 14.51 12.87 -12.66
N SER A 94 14.82 12.84 -13.94
CA SER A 94 14.27 13.82 -14.90
C SER A 94 12.74 13.75 -14.96
N VAL A 95 12.09 14.90 -15.07
CA VAL A 95 10.63 14.97 -15.28
C VAL A 95 10.30 14.48 -16.69
N THR A 96 9.27 13.64 -16.81
CA THR A 96 8.73 13.15 -18.08
C THR A 96 7.31 13.67 -18.31
N GLN A 97 6.80 13.62 -19.55
CA GLN A 97 5.39 13.98 -19.81
C GLN A 97 4.40 13.03 -19.13
N ALA A 98 4.80 11.78 -18.87
CA ALA A 98 3.98 10.82 -18.14
C ALA A 98 3.69 11.31 -16.72
N ASP A 99 4.67 11.94 -16.06
CA ASP A 99 4.52 12.44 -14.68
C ASP A 99 3.48 13.56 -14.57
N LEU A 100 3.32 14.36 -15.64
CA LEU A 100 2.36 15.46 -15.69
C LEU A 100 0.93 14.97 -16.00
N ARG A 101 0.80 13.80 -16.65
CA ARG A 101 -0.47 13.21 -17.08
C ARG A 101 -0.94 12.06 -16.18
N SER A 102 -0.04 11.47 -15.40
CA SER A 102 -0.36 10.38 -14.50
C SER A 102 -1.18 10.92 -13.34
N GLU A 103 -2.46 10.58 -13.33
CA GLU A 103 -3.20 10.40 -12.10
C GLU A 103 -2.49 9.26 -11.37
N PHE A 104 -2.15 9.42 -10.11
CA PHE A 104 -1.46 8.36 -9.37
C PHE A 104 -2.39 7.14 -9.33
N GLY A 105 -2.01 6.02 -9.96
CA GLY A 105 -2.80 4.79 -10.03
C GLY A 105 -3.43 4.49 -11.40
N GLU A 106 -2.63 3.99 -12.35
CA GLU A 106 -3.19 3.10 -13.38
C GLU A 106 -3.70 1.83 -12.66
N GLY A 107 -5.02 1.78 -12.45
CA GLY A 107 -5.70 0.79 -11.61
C GLY A 107 -6.86 1.35 -10.79
N ALA A 108 -7.07 2.67 -10.75
CA ALA A 108 -8.25 3.25 -10.14
C ALA A 108 -9.49 3.01 -11.01
N SER A 109 -10.15 1.85 -10.83
CA SER A 109 -11.59 1.82 -11.10
C SER A 109 -12.25 2.82 -10.16
N PRO A 110 -13.10 3.74 -10.67
CA PRO A 110 -14.02 4.45 -9.79
C PRO A 110 -14.81 3.37 -9.04
N LEU A 111 -14.83 3.46 -7.71
CA LEU A 111 -15.72 2.65 -6.88
C LEU A 111 -17.15 3.00 -7.29
N ASP A 112 -17.68 2.25 -8.26
CA ASP A 112 -19.05 2.37 -8.72
C ASP A 112 -20.00 2.16 -7.54
N ALA A 113 -20.92 3.10 -7.43
CA ALA A 113 -21.99 3.10 -6.46
C ALA A 113 -22.87 1.86 -6.63
N ALA A 114 -22.98 1.06 -5.57
CA ALA A 114 -24.04 0.07 -5.41
C ALA A 114 -24.92 0.46 -4.21
N PRO A 115 -26.23 0.13 -4.26
CA PRO A 115 -27.26 0.93 -3.62
C PRO A 115 -27.42 0.66 -2.13
N VAL A 116 -27.95 1.70 -1.48
CA VAL A 116 -28.44 1.76 -0.11
C VAL A 116 -29.38 0.57 0.17
N GLY A 117 -28.94 -0.32 1.06
CA GLY A 117 -29.76 -1.33 1.72
C GLY A 117 -29.86 -0.98 3.20
N CYS A 118 -31.09 -0.72 3.64
CA CYS A 118 -31.51 -0.18 4.91
C CYS A 118 -31.24 -1.08 6.14
N GLY A 119 -30.91 -0.44 7.26
CA GLY A 119 -31.50 -0.77 8.56
C GLY A 119 -30.64 -1.49 9.59
N HIS A 120 -29.75 -0.76 10.28
CA HIS A 120 -29.70 -0.84 11.74
C HIS A 120 -29.04 0.40 12.34
N GLU A 121 -29.84 1.15 13.10
CA GLU A 121 -29.37 2.21 13.98
C GLU A 121 -28.61 1.57 15.15
N VAL A 122 -27.33 1.92 15.31
CA VAL A 122 -26.68 1.86 16.62
C VAL A 122 -25.91 3.16 16.84
N ASN A 123 -26.50 3.93 17.75
CA ASN A 123 -26.09 5.15 18.44
C ASN A 123 -24.63 5.60 18.37
N SER A 124 -24.54 6.93 18.19
CA SER A 124 -23.39 7.82 18.23
C SER A 124 -22.48 7.69 19.47
N GLU A 125 -21.16 7.68 19.21
CA GLU A 125 -20.09 8.52 19.77
C GLU A 125 -18.78 7.75 19.97
N GLY A 126 -17.75 8.13 19.20
CA GLY A 126 -16.33 7.98 19.56
C GLY A 126 -15.68 6.60 19.65
N SER A 127 -16.41 5.48 19.61
CA SER A 127 -15.77 4.16 19.72
C SER A 127 -15.08 3.77 18.41
N ALA A 128 -13.77 4.02 18.32
CA ALA A 128 -12.93 3.44 17.28
C ALA A 128 -13.11 1.91 17.34
N ALA A 129 -13.67 1.33 16.28
CA ALA A 129 -14.00 -0.09 16.23
C ALA A 129 -12.80 -0.96 16.66
N GLN A 130 -13.07 -1.88 17.58
CA GLN A 130 -12.07 -2.75 18.20
C GLN A 130 -12.23 -4.17 17.67
N LEU A 131 -11.11 -4.85 17.45
CA LEU A 131 -11.08 -6.28 17.14
C LEU A 131 -10.32 -7.01 18.22
N VAL A 132 -10.76 -8.23 18.53
CA VAL A 132 -10.10 -9.10 19.50
C VAL A 132 -9.79 -10.42 18.81
N ASP A 133 -8.54 -10.89 18.93
CA ASP A 133 -8.17 -12.21 18.40
C ASP A 133 -8.52 -13.34 19.38
N ARG A 134 -8.29 -14.59 18.96
CA ARG A 134 -8.53 -15.78 19.78
C ARG A 134 -7.70 -15.85 21.07
N HIS A 135 -6.64 -15.06 21.18
CA HIS A 135 -5.78 -14.97 22.36
C HIS A 135 -6.17 -13.79 23.26
N GLY A 136 -7.27 -13.09 22.96
CA GLY A 136 -7.75 -11.95 23.72
C GLY A 136 -6.95 -10.66 23.47
N CYS A 137 -6.06 -10.64 22.47
CA CYS A 137 -5.32 -9.43 22.14
C CYS A 137 -6.22 -8.46 21.36
N LEU A 138 -6.22 -7.21 21.82
CA LEU A 138 -7.05 -6.14 21.29
C LEU A 138 -6.30 -5.35 20.23
N TYR A 139 -6.95 -5.15 19.09
CA TYR A 139 -6.49 -4.36 17.96
C TYR A 139 -7.42 -3.16 17.75
N ARG A 140 -6.84 -1.98 17.56
CA ARG A 140 -7.59 -0.75 17.29
C ARG A 140 -6.86 0.14 16.30
N LEU A 141 -7.62 0.88 15.50
CA LEU A 141 -7.08 1.95 14.66
C LEU A 141 -6.91 3.23 15.49
N GLN A 142 -5.72 3.82 15.46
CA GLN A 142 -5.44 5.07 16.15
C GLN A 142 -4.28 5.82 15.51
N PRO A 143 -4.20 7.15 15.72
CA PRO A 143 -3.02 7.92 15.34
C PRO A 143 -1.80 7.41 16.12
N ALA A 144 -0.74 7.06 15.41
CA ALA A 144 0.55 6.71 15.96
C ALA A 144 1.58 7.74 15.50
N ALA A 145 2.50 8.12 16.38
CA ALA A 145 3.62 8.97 15.99
C ALA A 145 4.46 8.24 14.93
N GLY A 146 4.48 8.78 13.71
CA GLY A 146 5.34 8.31 12.65
C GLY A 146 6.78 8.81 12.81
N SER A 147 7.64 8.46 11.87
CA SER A 147 8.96 9.08 11.73
C SER A 147 8.90 10.52 11.19
N LEU A 148 7.73 10.92 10.67
CA LEU A 148 7.42 12.25 10.16
C LEU A 148 6.67 13.09 11.21
N SER A 149 6.57 14.40 10.96
CA SER A 149 5.96 15.36 11.88
C SER A 149 4.43 15.25 12.01
N ILE A 150 3.76 14.47 11.14
CA ILE A 150 2.31 14.26 11.17
C ILE A 150 2.06 12.81 11.63
N PRO A 151 1.17 12.58 12.61
CA PRO A 151 0.83 11.23 13.03
C PRO A 151 0.17 10.43 11.90
N GLU A 152 0.44 9.13 11.85
CA GLU A 152 -0.13 8.21 10.86
C GLU A 152 -1.24 7.39 11.51
N LEU A 153 -2.35 7.18 10.82
CA LEU A 153 -3.40 6.26 11.27
C LEU A 153 -2.91 4.82 11.10
N ARG A 154 -2.75 4.10 12.20
CA ARG A 154 -2.19 2.73 12.21
C ARG A 154 -3.09 1.79 12.98
N TRP A 155 -3.13 0.52 12.55
CA TRP A 155 -3.58 -0.53 13.44
C TRP A 155 -2.58 -0.66 14.58
N CYS A 156 -3.06 -0.87 15.78
CA CYS A 156 -2.21 -1.06 16.95
C CYS A 156 -2.73 -2.17 17.83
N ARG A 157 -1.80 -2.88 18.47
CA ARG A 157 -2.09 -3.89 19.49
C ARG A 157 -1.58 -3.45 20.86
N GLY A 158 -2.31 -3.82 21.91
CA GLY A 158 -1.84 -3.68 23.28
C GLY A 158 -0.95 -4.86 23.69
N ILE A 159 0.30 -4.59 24.08
CA ILE A 159 1.21 -5.58 24.66
C ILE A 159 1.76 -5.02 25.97
N ASN A 160 1.51 -5.68 27.09
CA ASN A 160 2.03 -5.27 28.41
C ASN A 160 1.76 -3.79 28.74
N GLY A 161 0.56 -3.31 28.42
CA GLY A 161 0.17 -1.90 28.59
C GLY A 161 0.77 -0.92 27.57
N ARG A 162 1.63 -1.38 26.65
CA ARG A 162 2.17 -0.58 25.55
C ARG A 162 1.35 -0.76 24.28
N VAL A 163 1.18 0.33 23.57
CA VAL A 163 0.54 0.34 22.26
C VAL A 163 1.60 0.21 21.18
N VAL A 164 1.52 -0.84 20.38
CA VAL A 164 2.48 -1.11 19.29
C VAL A 164 1.77 -1.04 17.95
N PRO A 165 2.24 -0.20 16.99
CA PRO A 165 1.69 -0.18 15.65
C PRO A 165 2.00 -1.49 14.91
N VAL A 166 1.00 -2.03 14.20
CA VAL A 166 1.07 -3.26 13.42
C VAL A 166 0.47 -3.01 12.04
N SER A 167 0.82 -3.85 11.06
CA SER A 167 0.24 -3.75 9.73
C SER A 167 -1.15 -4.38 9.66
N VAL A 168 -1.97 -3.95 8.68
CA VAL A 168 -3.26 -4.59 8.36
C VAL A 168 -3.13 -6.10 8.25
N ARG A 169 -2.06 -6.58 7.59
CA ARG A 169 -1.79 -8.01 7.42
C ARG A 169 -1.60 -8.73 8.75
N VAL A 170 -0.85 -8.15 9.70
CA VAL A 170 -0.69 -8.76 11.04
C VAL A 170 -2.04 -8.91 11.73
N VAL A 171 -2.91 -7.91 11.64
CA VAL A 171 -4.26 -7.98 12.23
C VAL A 171 -5.08 -9.09 11.57
N ILE A 172 -5.16 -9.14 10.24
CA ILE A 172 -5.88 -10.19 9.50
C ILE A 172 -5.38 -11.59 9.91
N GLY A 173 -4.06 -11.77 10.02
CA GLY A 173 -3.48 -13.05 10.41
C GLY A 173 -3.81 -13.44 11.85
N ALA A 174 -3.86 -12.47 12.77
CA ALA A 174 -4.20 -12.73 14.16
C ALA A 174 -5.68 -13.05 14.35
N VAL A 175 -6.58 -12.32 13.68
CA VAL A 175 -8.03 -12.57 13.75
C VAL A 175 -8.50 -13.70 12.81
N GLU A 176 -7.63 -14.14 11.89
CA GLU A 176 -7.92 -15.10 10.83
C GLU A 176 -9.21 -14.80 10.06
N ALA A 177 -9.41 -13.53 9.71
CA ALA A 177 -10.56 -13.02 8.97
C ALA A 177 -10.23 -11.75 8.19
N TYR A 178 -10.58 -11.70 6.90
CA TYR A 178 -10.37 -10.53 6.05
C TYR A 178 -11.41 -9.44 6.29
N GLU A 179 -12.68 -9.79 6.10
CA GLU A 179 -13.79 -8.83 6.01
C GLU A 179 -13.85 -7.82 7.18
N PRO A 180 -13.81 -8.22 8.47
CA PRO A 180 -13.88 -7.26 9.55
C PRO A 180 -12.69 -6.29 9.55
N VAL A 181 -11.49 -6.74 9.19
CA VAL A 181 -10.30 -5.87 9.18
C VAL A 181 -10.34 -4.93 7.98
N LEU A 182 -10.67 -5.43 6.79
CA LEU A 182 -10.72 -4.63 5.57
C LEU A 182 -11.83 -3.58 5.65
N SER A 183 -13.04 -3.97 6.05
CA SER A 183 -14.17 -3.04 6.19
C SER A 183 -13.89 -1.93 7.21
N LEU A 184 -13.32 -2.26 8.37
CA LEU A 184 -12.93 -1.25 9.36
C LEU A 184 -11.81 -0.35 8.85
N THR A 185 -10.85 -0.90 8.11
CA THR A 185 -9.76 -0.13 7.51
C THR A 185 -10.29 0.88 6.49
N VAL A 186 -11.17 0.45 5.58
CA VAL A 186 -11.81 1.33 4.59
C VAL A 186 -12.66 2.41 5.26
N ALA A 187 -13.45 2.04 6.27
CA ALA A 187 -14.27 3.00 7.01
C ALA A 187 -13.42 4.08 7.69
N ALA A 188 -12.30 3.69 8.30
CA ALA A 188 -11.40 4.62 8.97
C ALA A 188 -10.66 5.53 7.97
N VAL A 189 -10.20 4.98 6.84
CA VAL A 189 -9.62 5.77 5.74
C VAL A 189 -10.59 6.83 5.26
N ARG A 190 -11.86 6.45 4.98
CA ARG A 190 -12.91 7.40 4.55
C ARG A 190 -13.19 8.47 5.60
N ARG A 191 -13.15 8.11 6.88
CA ARG A 191 -13.40 9.04 8.00
C ARG A 191 -12.32 10.13 8.09
N HIS A 192 -11.06 9.77 7.84
CA HIS A 192 -9.91 10.68 7.98
C HIS A 192 -9.40 11.25 6.65
N ASP A 193 -10.11 11.00 5.54
CA ASP A 193 -9.69 11.45 4.20
C ASP A 193 -9.55 12.98 4.04
N ARG A 194 -10.23 13.74 4.90
CA ARG A 194 -10.18 15.22 4.93
C ARG A 194 -9.55 15.78 6.20
N ASP A 195 -8.94 14.91 7.01
CA ASP A 195 -8.34 15.29 8.28
C ASP A 195 -6.84 15.57 8.09
N ASP A 196 -6.48 16.85 7.92
CA ASP A 196 -5.09 17.27 7.73
C ASP A 196 -4.19 16.97 8.96
N ALA A 197 -4.77 16.60 10.11
CA ALA A 197 -4.01 16.27 11.32
C ALA A 197 -3.47 14.84 11.34
N VAL A 198 -3.97 13.93 10.48
CA VAL A 198 -3.58 12.51 10.48
C VAL A 198 -3.39 12.00 9.06
N SER A 199 -2.24 11.39 8.77
CA SER A 199 -2.02 10.74 7.47
C SER A 199 -2.63 9.34 7.42
N VAL A 200 -3.37 9.03 6.35
CA VAL A 200 -3.95 7.71 6.06
C VAL A 200 -3.25 6.95 4.93
N ALA A 201 -2.22 7.54 4.32
CA ALA A 201 -1.59 7.02 3.11
C ALA A 201 -0.99 5.62 3.28
N LEU A 202 -0.26 5.39 4.38
CA LEU A 202 0.31 4.08 4.68
C LEU A 202 -0.77 3.02 4.89
N LEU A 203 -1.88 3.39 5.55
CA LEU A 203 -3.00 2.49 5.81
C LEU A 203 -3.72 2.08 4.51
N ARG A 204 -3.90 3.02 3.57
CA ARG A 204 -4.40 2.74 2.21
C ARG A 204 -3.49 1.74 1.48
N ALA A 205 -2.18 2.00 1.46
CA ALA A 205 -1.21 1.12 0.81
C ALA A 205 -1.15 -0.28 1.45
N GLU A 206 -1.35 -0.40 2.76
CA GLU A 206 -1.47 -1.70 3.42
C GLU A 206 -2.76 -2.44 3.07
N HIS A 207 -3.89 -1.73 3.01
CA HIS A 207 -5.17 -2.30 2.58
C HIS A 207 -5.10 -2.85 1.15
N GLU A 208 -4.56 -2.07 0.22
CA GLU A 208 -4.41 -2.49 -1.19
C GLU A 208 -3.51 -3.72 -1.31
N ARG A 209 -2.35 -3.71 -0.64
CA ARG A 209 -1.44 -4.87 -0.65
C ARG A 209 -2.07 -6.11 -0.02
N ALA A 210 -2.88 -5.97 1.03
CA ALA A 210 -3.57 -7.09 1.64
C ALA A 210 -4.63 -7.67 0.69
N SER A 211 -5.37 -6.81 -0.02
CA SER A 211 -6.46 -7.19 -0.92
C SER A 211 -5.96 -7.84 -2.23
N ALA A 212 -4.78 -7.44 -2.71
CA ALA A 212 -4.20 -7.95 -3.96
C ALA A 212 -3.19 -9.10 -3.74
N SER A 213 -2.97 -9.54 -2.50
CA SER A 213 -1.90 -10.51 -2.21
C SER A 213 -2.27 -11.92 -2.68
N PRO A 214 -1.38 -12.64 -3.39
CA PRO A 214 -1.60 -14.06 -3.71
C PRO A 214 -1.39 -14.97 -2.48
N ILE A 215 -0.94 -14.42 -1.35
CA ILE A 215 -0.76 -15.15 -0.10
C ILE A 215 -2.02 -14.94 0.74
N VAL A 216 -2.79 -16.00 0.88
CA VAL A 216 -4.13 -16.03 1.47
C VAL A 216 -4.15 -16.69 2.85
N LEU A 217 -5.22 -16.51 3.60
CA LEU A 217 -5.42 -17.22 4.87
C LEU A 217 -5.62 -18.72 4.64
N ASN A 218 -4.97 -19.55 5.45
CA ASN A 218 -5.08 -21.00 5.39
C ASN A 218 -6.16 -21.59 6.32
N ARG A 219 -6.98 -20.75 6.96
CA ARG A 219 -7.98 -21.17 7.96
C ARG A 219 -9.01 -22.14 7.38
N ARG A 220 -9.71 -21.76 6.31
CA ARG A 220 -10.73 -22.63 5.70
C ARG A 220 -10.14 -23.91 5.10
N LEU A 221 -8.94 -23.81 4.53
CA LEU A 221 -8.19 -25.00 4.10
C LEU A 221 -7.88 -25.95 5.26
N ARG A 222 -7.44 -25.42 6.40
CA ARG A 222 -7.17 -26.20 7.61
C ARG A 222 -8.43 -26.88 8.13
N GLU A 223 -9.55 -26.17 8.17
CA GLU A 223 -10.86 -26.70 8.56
C GLU A 223 -11.29 -27.85 7.63
N ALA A 224 -11.21 -27.65 6.30
CA ALA A 224 -11.56 -28.68 5.32
C ALA A 224 -10.66 -29.92 5.39
N VAL A 225 -9.35 -29.75 5.60
CA VAL A 225 -8.44 -30.89 5.79
C VAL A 225 -8.78 -31.66 7.07
N ALA A 226 -9.07 -30.95 8.16
CA ALA A 226 -9.44 -31.58 9.43
C ALA A 226 -10.75 -32.38 9.29
N GLU A 227 -11.76 -31.79 8.65
CA GLU A 227 -13.06 -32.41 8.38
C GLU A 227 -12.93 -33.69 7.54
N ALA A 228 -12.14 -33.66 6.45
CA ALA A 228 -11.92 -34.82 5.59
C ALA A 228 -11.20 -35.97 6.31
N ILE A 229 -10.24 -35.65 7.18
CA ILE A 229 -9.53 -36.63 8.02
C ILE A 229 -10.46 -37.21 9.08
N GLU A 230 -11.27 -36.38 9.74
CA GLU A 230 -12.22 -36.79 10.77
C GLU A 230 -13.28 -37.76 10.21
N ARG A 231 -13.78 -37.48 8.99
CA ARG A 231 -14.69 -38.37 8.26
C ARG A 231 -14.04 -39.65 7.74
N ARG A 232 -12.71 -39.80 7.88
CA ARG A 232 -11.90 -40.92 7.38
C ARG A 232 -11.99 -41.10 5.86
N GLU A 233 -12.27 -40.03 5.12
CA GLU A 233 -12.31 -40.05 3.65
C GLU A 233 -10.90 -40.12 3.07
N VAL A 234 -9.94 -39.47 3.72
CA VAL A 234 -8.53 -39.42 3.35
C VAL A 234 -7.64 -39.33 4.59
N THR A 235 -6.39 -39.78 4.46
CA THR A 235 -5.37 -39.57 5.49
C THR A 235 -4.46 -38.38 5.14
N ALA A 236 -3.81 -37.76 6.11
CA ALA A 236 -2.83 -36.71 5.86
C ALA A 236 -1.67 -37.16 4.93
N SER A 237 -1.25 -38.41 5.04
CA SER A 237 -0.25 -39.01 4.14
C SER A 237 -0.79 -39.12 2.72
N GLU A 238 -2.04 -39.54 2.57
CA GLU A 238 -2.68 -39.67 1.26
C GLU A 238 -2.88 -38.30 0.58
N ILE A 239 -3.33 -37.28 1.32
CA ILE A 239 -3.42 -35.89 0.82
C ILE A 239 -2.05 -35.44 0.29
N ALA A 240 -0.98 -35.66 1.08
CA ALA A 240 0.37 -35.28 0.65
C ALA A 240 0.83 -36.05 -0.61
N ILE A 241 0.54 -37.35 -0.69
CA ILE A 241 0.84 -38.17 -1.89
C ILE A 241 0.11 -37.63 -3.12
N ARG A 242 -1.19 -37.33 -3.01
CA ARG A 242 -1.98 -36.77 -4.12
C ARG A 242 -1.44 -35.41 -4.57
N CYS A 243 -0.94 -34.60 -3.64
CA CYS A 243 -0.25 -33.34 -3.93
C CYS A 243 1.18 -33.52 -4.51
N GLY A 244 1.63 -34.75 -4.78
CA GLY A 244 2.98 -35.06 -5.27
C GLY A 244 4.08 -34.92 -4.21
N ARG A 245 3.73 -34.87 -2.93
CA ARG A 245 4.66 -34.70 -1.80
C ARG A 245 4.92 -36.03 -1.14
N VAL A 246 5.96 -36.70 -1.62
CA VAL A 246 6.34 -38.04 -1.19
C VAL A 246 7.70 -38.07 -0.52
N ARG A 247 7.80 -38.85 0.55
CA ARG A 247 9.04 -39.20 1.25
C ARG A 247 9.34 -40.67 0.98
N ARG A 248 10.54 -40.96 0.45
CA ARG A 248 11.05 -42.32 0.25
C ARG A 248 11.88 -42.74 1.45
N GLY A 249 11.50 -43.86 2.07
CA GLY A 249 12.23 -44.47 3.18
C GLY A 249 13.39 -45.36 2.73
N PRO A 250 14.22 -45.83 3.67
CA PRO A 250 15.43 -46.64 3.40
C PRO A 250 15.18 -47.99 2.70
N ARG A 251 13.93 -48.46 2.62
CA ARG A 251 13.54 -49.74 2.00
C ARG A 251 12.62 -49.57 0.78
N GLY A 252 12.59 -48.37 0.17
CA GLY A 252 11.70 -48.07 -0.95
C GLY A 252 10.23 -47.84 -0.55
N ILE A 253 9.91 -47.85 0.75
CA ILE A 253 8.58 -47.49 1.25
C ILE A 253 8.32 -46.02 0.90
N VAL A 254 7.22 -45.77 0.17
CA VAL A 254 6.74 -44.43 -0.18
C VAL A 254 5.69 -44.02 0.84
N SER A 255 5.86 -42.85 1.45
CA SER A 255 4.90 -42.25 2.37
C SER A 255 4.68 -40.79 1.98
N GLY A 256 3.54 -40.21 2.35
CA GLY A 256 3.30 -38.79 2.15
C GLY A 256 4.12 -37.94 3.11
N GLU A 257 4.58 -36.77 2.64
CA GLU A 257 5.27 -35.81 3.49
C GLU A 257 4.26 -35.05 4.38
N THR A 258 3.77 -35.69 5.44
CA THR A 258 2.75 -35.10 6.32
C THR A 258 3.22 -33.80 6.99
N SER A 259 4.51 -33.68 7.29
CA SER A 259 5.10 -32.45 7.83
C SER A 259 5.05 -31.26 6.86
N TRP A 260 4.99 -31.51 5.55
CA TRP A 260 4.75 -30.44 4.58
C TRP A 260 3.30 -29.97 4.66
N LEU A 261 2.35 -30.90 4.69
CA LEU A 261 0.92 -30.57 4.76
C LEU A 261 0.60 -29.78 6.04
N MET A 262 1.03 -30.29 7.20
CA MET A 262 0.75 -29.66 8.50
C MET A 262 1.29 -28.23 8.61
N ARG A 263 2.39 -27.93 7.91
CA ARG A 263 2.94 -26.57 7.84
C ARG A 263 2.09 -25.66 6.96
N ARG A 264 1.67 -26.13 5.78
CA ARG A 264 0.87 -25.33 4.84
C ARG A 264 -0.53 -24.98 5.37
N ILE A 265 -1.14 -25.87 6.15
CA ILE A 265 -2.42 -25.60 6.81
C ILE A 265 -2.28 -24.85 8.14
N GLY A 266 -1.04 -24.49 8.55
CA GLY A 266 -0.82 -23.70 9.76
C GLY A 266 -1.06 -24.46 11.06
N GLN A 267 -0.89 -25.78 11.08
CA GLN A 267 -0.89 -26.58 12.32
C GLN A 267 0.49 -26.68 12.96
N VAL A 268 1.55 -26.67 12.14
CA VAL A 268 2.94 -26.77 12.59
C VAL A 268 3.73 -25.57 12.05
N ALA A 269 4.68 -25.08 12.84
CA ALA A 269 5.56 -23.99 12.44
C ALA A 269 6.50 -24.38 11.27
N GLU A 270 6.84 -23.40 10.43
CA GLU A 270 7.90 -23.56 9.44
C GLU A 270 9.26 -23.78 10.11
N ALA A 271 10.22 -24.36 9.38
CA ALA A 271 11.56 -24.54 9.94
C ALA A 271 12.18 -23.18 10.33
N GLY A 272 12.58 -23.03 11.59
CA GLY A 272 13.12 -21.78 12.13
C GLY A 272 12.08 -20.75 12.56
N GLN A 273 10.79 -21.09 12.53
CA GLN A 273 9.71 -20.28 13.12
C GLN A 273 9.23 -20.91 14.42
N GLU A 274 8.86 -20.07 15.39
CA GLU A 274 8.32 -20.53 16.68
C GLU A 274 6.82 -20.81 16.61
N GLU A 275 6.09 -20.07 15.76
CA GLU A 275 4.64 -20.17 15.64
C GLU A 275 4.21 -20.62 14.23
N PRO A 276 3.09 -21.36 14.12
CA PRO A 276 2.47 -21.65 12.83
C PRO A 276 2.05 -20.37 12.10
N THR A 277 2.23 -20.35 10.78
CA THR A 277 1.77 -19.23 9.95
C THR A 277 0.29 -19.41 9.57
N PRO A 278 -0.54 -18.36 9.67
CA PRO A 278 -1.91 -18.39 9.16
C PRO A 278 -1.97 -18.20 7.64
N TRP A 279 -0.83 -18.10 6.96
CA TRP A 279 -0.71 -17.74 5.55
C TRP A 279 -0.26 -18.91 4.69
N VAL A 280 -0.85 -19.02 3.48
CA VAL A 280 -0.45 -19.96 2.43
C VAL A 280 -0.51 -19.27 1.07
N HIS A 281 0.35 -19.65 0.13
CA HIS A 281 0.23 -19.16 -1.24
C HIS A 281 -1.01 -19.77 -1.91
N SER A 282 -1.77 -18.97 -2.66
CA SER A 282 -2.97 -19.39 -3.39
C SER A 282 -2.74 -20.64 -4.26
N ASP A 283 -1.63 -20.71 -5.00
CA ASP A 283 -1.27 -21.92 -5.77
C ASP A 283 -1.13 -23.18 -4.90
N VAL A 284 -0.58 -23.05 -3.69
CA VAL A 284 -0.43 -24.19 -2.76
C VAL A 284 -1.77 -24.57 -2.17
N LEU A 285 -2.62 -23.59 -1.83
CA LEU A 285 -4.00 -23.84 -1.43
C LEU A 285 -4.76 -24.56 -2.55
N ALA A 286 -4.64 -24.09 -3.78
CA ALA A 286 -5.31 -24.68 -4.94
C ALA A 286 -4.83 -26.13 -5.21
N LEU A 287 -3.53 -26.40 -5.04
CA LEU A 287 -2.98 -27.75 -5.13
C LEU A 287 -3.60 -28.68 -4.08
N ILE A 288 -3.64 -28.25 -2.81
CA ILE A 288 -4.21 -29.07 -1.72
C ILE A 288 -5.72 -29.25 -1.91
N ALA A 289 -6.43 -28.20 -2.31
CA ALA A 289 -7.87 -28.24 -2.55
C ALA A 289 -8.22 -29.23 -3.68
N ARG A 290 -7.61 -29.07 -4.86
CA ARG A 290 -7.94 -29.86 -6.05
C ARG A 290 -7.41 -31.28 -5.96
N GLU A 291 -6.10 -31.42 -5.76
CA GLU A 291 -5.46 -32.73 -5.83
C GLU A 291 -5.57 -33.47 -4.50
N GLY A 292 -5.40 -32.76 -3.38
CA GLY A 292 -5.47 -33.35 -2.06
C GLY A 292 -6.89 -33.76 -1.66
N LEU A 293 -7.84 -32.82 -1.76
CA LEU A 293 -9.20 -32.95 -1.22
C LEU A 293 -10.28 -33.20 -2.29
N GLY A 294 -10.02 -32.89 -3.56
CA GLY A 294 -11.03 -33.00 -4.62
C GLY A 294 -12.11 -31.92 -4.58
N VAL A 295 -11.85 -30.77 -3.96
CA VAL A 295 -12.79 -29.64 -3.83
C VAL A 295 -12.33 -28.43 -4.65
N SER A 296 -13.24 -27.48 -4.90
CA SER A 296 -12.88 -26.23 -5.56
C SER A 296 -12.00 -25.37 -4.64
N PRO A 297 -10.91 -24.76 -5.13
CA PRO A 297 -10.11 -23.84 -4.32
C PRO A 297 -10.93 -22.70 -3.70
N ARG A 298 -11.99 -22.25 -4.38
CA ARG A 298 -12.87 -21.18 -3.90
C ARG A 298 -13.65 -21.56 -2.64
N ASP A 299 -13.90 -22.85 -2.43
CA ASP A 299 -14.65 -23.34 -1.27
C ASP A 299 -13.81 -23.28 0.01
N VAL A 300 -12.48 -23.32 -0.15
CA VAL A 300 -11.51 -23.32 0.96
C VAL A 300 -10.65 -22.05 1.02
N GLU A 301 -10.91 -21.09 0.14
CA GLU A 301 -10.37 -19.74 0.20
C GLU A 301 -11.25 -18.88 1.13
N ALA A 302 -10.58 -18.08 1.98
CA ALA A 302 -11.21 -17.28 3.03
C ALA A 302 -11.11 -15.79 2.70
#